data_AF-D8F822-F1
#
_entry.id   AF-D8F822-F1
#
_cell.length_a   1.000
_cell.length_b   1.000
_cell.length_c   1.000
_cell.angle_alpha   90.00
_cell.angle_beta   90.00
_cell.angle_gamma   90.00
#
_symmetry.space_group_name_H-M   'P 1'
#
loop_
_entity.id
_entity.type
_entity.pdbx_description
1 polymer ?
#
loop_
_entity_poly.entity_id
_entity_poly.type
_entity_poly.pdbx_seq_one_letter_code
_entity_poly.pdbx_strand_id
1 'polypeptide(L)'
;MNKTRYALITLHRPANVDDPAVLKPLLECLADFSRRLPMVFPVHPRTRKVIDQFGFQNILDLAPSVHCVSPLPYRDNLQLMSEAAVVLTDSGGMQEETTFLKVPCLTLRSNTERPVTVEMGTSRLVGNDPRKILAGLEDVMAGRWPKGKDIPLWDGRAAERIVKILCQ
;
A
#
# COMPACT_ATOMS: atom_id res chain seq x y z
N MET A 1 -12.35 -21.19 -0.04
CA MET A 1 -10.91 -21.21 -0.34
C MET A 1 -10.22 -20.35 0.70
N ASN A 2 -9.31 -20.92 1.50
CA ASN A 2 -8.43 -20.11 2.35
C ASN A 2 -7.51 -19.32 1.42
N LYS A 3 -7.84 -18.04 1.18
CA LYS A 3 -6.97 -17.13 0.41
C LYS A 3 -5.63 -17.04 1.15
N THR A 4 -4.53 -17.30 0.45
CA THR A 4 -3.19 -17.02 0.97
C THR A 4 -3.11 -15.53 1.27
N ARG A 5 -3.02 -15.18 2.55
CA ARG A 5 -2.97 -13.77 2.99
C ARG A 5 -1.54 -13.26 2.86
N TYR A 6 -1.34 -12.20 2.08
CA TYR A 6 -0.08 -11.47 1.97
C TYR A 6 -0.33 -9.96 2.11
N ALA A 7 0.72 -9.20 2.39
CA ALA A 7 0.72 -7.75 2.25
C ALA A 7 1.25 -7.34 0.86
N LEU A 8 0.63 -6.34 0.24
CA LEU A 8 1.15 -5.72 -0.97
C LEU A 8 1.80 -4.38 -0.62
N ILE A 9 3.03 -4.15 -1.08
CA ILE A 9 3.79 -2.93 -0.78
C ILE A 9 4.01 -2.13 -2.05
N THR A 10 3.80 -0.83 -1.98
CA THR A 10 4.28 0.10 -3.00
C THR A 10 4.91 1.33 -2.34
N LEU A 11 6.15 1.62 -2.71
CA LEU A 11 6.90 2.78 -2.24
C LEU A 11 7.54 3.45 -3.45
N HIS A 12 7.32 4.74 -3.63
CA HIS A 12 7.88 5.52 -4.74
C HIS A 12 7.90 7.03 -4.50
N ARG A 13 7.33 7.54 -3.41
CA ARG A 13 7.31 8.98 -3.13
C ARG A 13 8.65 9.45 -2.58
N PRO A 14 9.17 10.61 -3.05
CA PRO A 14 10.44 11.17 -2.58
C PRO A 14 10.60 11.17 -1.06
N ALA A 15 9.55 11.57 -0.33
CA ALA A 15 9.56 11.67 1.12
C ALA A 15 9.82 10.34 1.86
N ASN A 16 9.62 9.19 1.21
CA ASN A 16 9.92 7.88 1.78
C ASN A 16 11.19 7.25 1.21
N VAL A 17 11.54 7.56 -0.04
CA VAL A 17 12.54 6.77 -0.79
C VAL A 17 13.83 7.51 -1.07
N ASP A 18 13.86 8.84 -1.10
CA ASP A 18 15.07 9.58 -1.48
C ASP A 18 16.07 9.69 -0.33
N ASP A 19 15.57 9.77 0.90
CA ASP A 19 16.41 9.84 2.09
C ASP A 19 16.70 8.42 2.62
N PRO A 20 17.96 7.95 2.59
CA PRO A 20 18.32 6.64 3.12
C PRO A 20 18.01 6.49 4.61
N ALA A 21 18.03 7.57 5.39
CA ALA A 21 17.68 7.55 6.82
C ALA A 21 16.18 7.29 7.04
N VAL A 22 15.35 7.49 6.02
CA VAL A 22 13.91 7.17 6.03
C VAL A 22 13.66 5.79 5.42
N LEU A 23 14.26 5.50 4.26
CA LEU A 23 14.01 4.26 3.54
C LEU A 23 14.52 3.03 4.30
N LYS A 24 15.71 3.12 4.92
CA LYS A 24 16.31 1.97 5.61
C LYS A 24 15.43 1.44 6.76
N PRO A 25 14.99 2.27 7.73
CA PRO A 25 14.10 1.79 8.79
C PRO A 25 12.76 1.25 8.28
N LEU A 26 12.24 1.78 7.17
CA LEU A 26 11.04 1.23 6.53
C LEU A 26 11.30 -0.18 6.00
N LEU A 27 12.38 -0.39 5.27
CA LEU A 27 12.73 -1.72 4.74
C LEU A 27 12.99 -2.71 5.87
N GLU A 28 13.71 -2.32 6.94
CA GLU A 28 13.96 -3.18 8.11
C GLU A 28 12.66 -3.56 8.82
N CYS A 29 11.74 -2.61 9.01
CA CYS A 29 10.42 -2.85 9.58
C CYS A 29 9.59 -3.85 8.76
N LEU A 30 9.55 -3.66 7.44
CA LEU A 30 8.83 -4.54 6.52
C LEU A 30 9.46 -5.94 6.47
N ALA A 31 10.79 -6.01 6.41
CA ALA A 31 11.56 -7.26 6.44
C ALA A 31 11.27 -8.06 7.72
N ASP A 32 11.29 -7.43 8.89
CA ASP A 32 11.00 -8.10 10.16
C ASP A 32 9.56 -8.63 10.22
N PHE A 33 8.58 -7.80 9.86
CA PHE A 33 7.18 -8.22 9.90
C PHE A 33 6.83 -9.29 8.85
N SER A 34 7.59 -9.38 7.76
CA SER A 34 7.38 -10.38 6.70
C SER A 34 7.42 -11.83 7.20
N ARG A 35 8.07 -12.07 8.35
CA ARG A 35 8.11 -13.38 9.03
C ARG A 35 6.74 -13.85 9.52
N ARG A 36 5.79 -12.92 9.69
CA ARG A 36 4.43 -13.19 10.17
C ARG A 36 3.38 -13.09 9.06
N LEU A 37 3.61 -12.22 8.08
CA LEU A 37 2.75 -12.05 6.92
C LEU A 37 3.63 -11.88 5.67
N PRO A 38 3.65 -12.86 4.74
CA PRO A 38 4.40 -12.74 3.50
C PRO A 38 4.06 -11.45 2.75
N MET A 39 5.03 -10.87 2.06
CA MET A 39 4.88 -9.57 1.42
C MET A 39 5.26 -9.66 -0.06
N VAL A 40 4.47 -9.02 -0.92
CA VAL A 40 4.80 -8.82 -2.33
C VAL A 40 5.16 -7.37 -2.51
N PHE A 41 6.35 -7.10 -3.06
CA PHE A 41 6.87 -5.75 -3.26
C PHE A 41 7.26 -5.53 -4.72
N PRO A 42 6.33 -5.04 -5.56
CA PRO A 42 6.67 -4.52 -6.88
C PRO A 42 7.51 -3.26 -6.72
N VAL A 43 8.83 -3.40 -6.87
CA VAL A 43 9.75 -2.33 -6.49
C VAL A 43 9.85 -1.30 -7.61
N HIS A 44 9.36 -0.10 -7.33
CA HIS A 44 9.42 1.01 -8.27
C HIS A 44 10.88 1.35 -8.62
N PRO A 45 11.21 1.73 -9.88
CA PRO A 45 12.59 2.01 -10.29
C PRO A 45 13.30 3.06 -9.42
N ARG A 46 12.56 4.08 -8.95
CA ARG A 46 13.10 5.08 -8.00
C ARG A 46 13.60 4.45 -6.71
N THR A 47 12.80 3.57 -6.12
CA THR A 47 13.11 2.88 -4.85
C THR A 47 14.23 1.88 -5.05
N ARG A 48 14.21 1.15 -6.18
CA ARG A 48 15.29 0.24 -6.59
C ARG A 48 16.63 0.96 -6.64
N LYS A 49 16.69 2.13 -7.30
CA LYS A 49 17.90 2.94 -7.41
C LYS A 49 18.51 3.26 -6.05
N VAL A 50 17.70 3.64 -5.07
CA VAL A 50 18.20 3.98 -3.72
C VAL A 50 18.62 2.73 -2.95
N ILE A 51 17.87 1.63 -3.06
CA ILE A 51 18.26 0.33 -2.47
C ILE A 51 19.65 -0.08 -2.96
N ASP A 52 19.88 -0.02 -4.26
CA ASP A 52 21.13 -0.45 -4.88
C ASP A 52 22.28 0.50 -4.50
N GLN A 53 22.03 1.82 -4.55
CA GLN A 53 23.02 2.86 -4.22
C GLN A 53 23.55 2.75 -2.79
N PHE A 54 22.70 2.40 -1.83
CA PHE A 54 23.06 2.36 -0.41
C PHE A 54 23.27 0.93 0.13
N GLY A 55 23.24 -0.09 -0.73
CA GLY A 55 23.48 -1.48 -0.34
C GLY A 55 22.39 -2.07 0.57
N PHE A 56 21.15 -1.59 0.45
CA PHE A 56 20.02 -2.09 1.25
C PHE A 56 19.46 -3.42 0.76
N GLN A 57 19.98 -3.95 -0.35
CA GLN A 57 19.59 -5.26 -0.86
C GLN A 57 19.82 -6.38 0.18
N ASN A 58 20.86 -6.27 1.00
CA ASN A 58 21.14 -7.21 2.11
C ASN A 58 19.97 -7.33 3.10
N ILE A 59 19.21 -6.24 3.34
CA ILE A 59 18.04 -6.27 4.23
C ILE A 59 16.94 -7.16 3.64
N LEU A 60 16.75 -7.07 2.31
CA LEU A 60 15.75 -7.84 1.58
C LEU A 60 16.19 -9.29 1.39
N ASP A 61 17.48 -9.55 1.17
CA ASP A 61 18.03 -10.89 1.02
C ASP A 61 17.91 -11.70 2.33
N LEU A 62 18.02 -11.03 3.48
CA LEU A 62 17.80 -11.63 4.80
C LEU A 62 16.31 -11.84 5.14
N ALA A 63 15.40 -11.37 4.28
CA ALA A 63 13.95 -11.45 4.47
C ALA A 63 13.28 -12.24 3.32
N PRO A 64 13.42 -13.58 3.29
CA PRO A 64 12.95 -14.41 2.17
C PRO A 64 11.43 -14.37 1.95
N SER A 65 10.66 -13.89 2.94
CA SER A 65 9.21 -13.67 2.84
C SER A 65 8.83 -12.33 2.19
N VAL A 66 9.80 -11.50 1.79
CA VAL A 66 9.58 -10.30 0.99
C VAL A 66 9.90 -10.60 -0.48
N HIS A 67 8.85 -10.87 -1.26
CA HIS A 67 8.95 -11.16 -2.67
C HIS A 67 9.08 -9.87 -3.47
N CYS A 68 10.32 -9.44 -3.70
CA CYS A 68 10.62 -8.33 -4.59
C CYS A 68 10.41 -8.73 -6.05
N VAL A 69 9.54 -8.01 -6.76
CA VAL A 69 9.27 -8.23 -8.18
C VAL A 69 9.44 -6.93 -8.97
N SER A 70 9.57 -7.03 -10.29
CA SER A 70 9.52 -5.86 -11.17
C SER A 70 8.15 -5.19 -11.10
N PRO A 71 8.06 -3.88 -11.41
CA PRO A 71 6.77 -3.19 -11.53
C PRO A 71 5.81 -3.96 -12.44
N LEU A 72 4.55 -4.09 -11.98
CA LEU A 72 3.55 -4.92 -12.64
C LEU A 72 2.62 -4.08 -13.53
N PRO A 73 2.07 -4.68 -14.60
CA PRO A 73 0.95 -4.09 -15.32
C PRO A 73 -0.24 -3.80 -14.40
N TYR A 74 -1.03 -2.78 -14.75
CA TYR A 74 -2.14 -2.31 -13.92
C TYR A 74 -3.10 -3.43 -13.48
N ARG A 75 -3.52 -4.29 -14.43
CA ARG A 75 -4.45 -5.38 -14.16
C ARG A 75 -3.90 -6.39 -13.15
N ASP A 76 -2.63 -6.74 -13.26
CA ASP A 76 -1.99 -7.70 -12.37
C ASP A 76 -1.83 -7.11 -10.96
N ASN A 77 -1.48 -5.83 -10.88
CA ASN A 77 -1.43 -5.11 -9.61
C ASN A 77 -2.82 -5.01 -8.95
N LEU A 78 -3.87 -4.76 -9.73
CA LEU A 78 -5.25 -4.73 -9.24
C LEU A 78 -5.70 -6.11 -8.71
N GLN A 79 -5.35 -7.18 -9.42
CA GLN A 79 -5.62 -8.55 -8.96
C GLN A 79 -4.90 -8.82 -7.64
N LEU A 80 -3.59 -8.49 -7.54
CA LEU A 80 -2.84 -8.66 -6.30
C LEU A 80 -3.44 -7.83 -5.16
N MET A 81 -3.89 -6.62 -5.45
CA MET A 81 -4.51 -5.75 -4.46
C MET A 81 -5.81 -6.33 -3.92
N SER A 82 -6.68 -6.84 -4.80
CA SER A 82 -7.99 -7.40 -4.44
C SER A 82 -7.93 -8.64 -3.55
N GLU A 83 -6.79 -9.33 -3.56
CA GLU A 83 -6.53 -10.55 -2.80
C GLU A 83 -5.64 -10.32 -1.58
N ALA A 84 -5.08 -9.11 -1.42
CA ALA A 84 -4.19 -8.77 -0.32
C ALA A 84 -4.94 -8.72 1.02
N ALA A 85 -4.26 -9.11 2.09
CA ALA A 85 -4.75 -8.90 3.46
C ALA A 85 -4.66 -7.42 3.87
N VAL A 86 -3.65 -6.73 3.36
CA VAL A 86 -3.40 -5.30 3.57
C VAL A 86 -2.51 -4.77 2.46
N VAL A 87 -2.69 -3.50 2.12
CA VAL A 87 -1.80 -2.75 1.25
C VAL A 87 -1.05 -1.70 2.06
N LEU A 88 0.27 -1.61 1.89
CA LEU A 88 1.09 -0.54 2.41
C LEU A 88 1.54 0.33 1.24
N THR A 89 1.09 1.58 1.18
CA THR A 89 1.28 2.41 -0.01
C THR A 89 1.54 3.88 0.31
N ASP A 90 2.35 4.52 -0.52
CA ASP A 90 2.46 5.98 -0.61
C ASP A 90 1.82 6.55 -1.91
N SER A 91 1.10 5.71 -2.66
CA SER A 91 0.34 6.09 -3.85
C SER A 91 -1.00 6.72 -3.48
N GLY A 92 -1.36 7.80 -4.17
CA GLY A 92 -2.69 8.41 -4.05
C GLY A 92 -3.77 7.53 -4.66
N GLY A 93 -3.55 7.05 -5.89
CA GLY A 93 -4.50 6.21 -6.61
C GLY A 93 -4.79 4.90 -5.89
N MET A 94 -3.76 4.26 -5.31
CA MET A 94 -3.99 3.01 -4.59
C MET A 94 -4.83 3.19 -3.33
N GLN A 95 -4.81 4.36 -2.67
CA GLN A 95 -5.72 4.61 -1.54
C GLN A 95 -7.19 4.57 -1.97
N GLU A 96 -7.50 5.08 -3.17
CA GLU A 96 -8.83 5.05 -3.77
C GLU A 96 -9.21 3.62 -4.17
N GLU A 97 -8.29 2.90 -4.84
CA GLU A 97 -8.51 1.54 -5.31
C GLU A 97 -8.71 0.54 -4.16
N THR A 98 -7.89 0.60 -3.11
CA THR A 98 -8.06 -0.25 -1.92
C THR A 98 -9.38 0.03 -1.22
N THR A 99 -9.79 1.29 -1.20
CA THR A 99 -11.07 1.69 -0.62
C THR A 99 -12.23 1.11 -1.41
N PHE A 100 -12.19 1.19 -2.74
CA PHE A 100 -13.20 0.58 -3.61
C PHE A 100 -13.25 -0.94 -3.46
N LEU A 101 -12.08 -1.60 -3.39
CA LEU A 101 -11.95 -3.05 -3.21
C LEU A 101 -12.23 -3.53 -1.77
N LYS A 102 -12.47 -2.61 -0.83
CA LYS A 102 -12.67 -2.90 0.60
C LYS A 102 -11.47 -3.63 1.24
N VAL A 103 -10.25 -3.34 0.77
CA VAL A 103 -9.00 -3.91 1.28
C VAL A 103 -8.35 -2.93 2.28
N PRO A 104 -7.90 -3.38 3.47
CA PRO A 104 -7.17 -2.53 4.42
C PRO A 104 -5.98 -1.82 3.79
N CYS A 105 -5.82 -0.52 4.06
CA CYS A 105 -4.75 0.28 3.49
C CYS A 105 -4.00 1.07 4.58
N LEU A 106 -2.70 0.81 4.72
CA LEU A 106 -1.78 1.62 5.51
C LEU A 106 -1.10 2.61 4.58
N THR A 107 -1.50 3.88 4.70
CA THR A 107 -0.92 4.95 3.91
C THR A 107 0.35 5.45 4.58
N LEU A 108 1.48 5.21 3.91
CA LEU A 108 2.83 5.55 4.36
C LEU A 108 3.13 7.04 4.13
N ARG A 109 2.19 7.92 4.50
CA ARG A 109 2.27 9.38 4.37
C ARG A 109 1.71 10.05 5.62
N SER A 110 2.22 11.23 5.95
CA SER A 110 1.70 12.06 7.05
C SER A 110 0.39 12.76 6.70
N ASN A 111 0.10 12.93 5.41
CA ASN A 111 -1.12 13.53 4.88
C ASN A 111 -1.54 12.86 3.56
N THR A 112 -2.77 13.12 3.13
CA THR A 112 -3.29 12.66 1.84
C THR A 112 -4.23 13.70 1.23
N GLU A 113 -4.18 13.81 -0.09
CA GLU A 113 -5.14 14.52 -0.93
C GLU A 113 -6.48 13.77 -1.10
N ARG A 114 -6.59 12.57 -0.51
CA ARG A 114 -7.77 11.69 -0.56
C ARG A 114 -8.39 11.49 0.83
N PRO A 115 -8.81 12.55 1.56
CA PRO A 115 -9.28 12.43 2.94
C PRO A 115 -10.45 11.46 3.09
N VAL A 116 -11.32 11.36 2.06
CA VAL A 116 -12.45 10.42 2.03
C VAL A 116 -12.03 8.96 2.21
N THR A 117 -10.83 8.57 1.76
CA THR A 117 -10.30 7.21 1.91
C THR A 117 -9.98 6.88 3.37
N VAL A 118 -9.72 7.90 4.19
CA VAL A 118 -9.42 7.78 5.63
C VAL A 118 -10.68 7.94 6.46
N GLU A 119 -11.52 8.92 6.13
CA GLU A 119 -12.74 9.25 6.89
C GLU A 119 -13.86 8.21 6.70
N MET A 120 -13.96 7.67 5.48
CA MET A 120 -15.00 6.74 5.09
C MET A 120 -14.45 5.43 4.54
N GLY A 121 -13.27 5.46 3.91
CA GLY A 121 -12.69 4.31 3.24
C GLY A 121 -11.96 3.33 4.14
N THR A 122 -10.97 2.65 3.58
CA THR A 122 -10.17 1.62 4.27
C THR A 122 -8.78 2.09 4.67
N SER A 123 -8.44 3.34 4.38
CA SER A 123 -7.11 3.92 4.55
C SER A 123 -6.87 4.40 5.98
N ARG A 124 -5.65 4.22 6.47
CA ARG A 124 -5.16 4.83 7.72
C ARG A 124 -3.80 5.47 7.44
N LEU A 125 -3.65 6.76 7.74
CA LEU A 125 -2.36 7.44 7.67
C LEU A 125 -1.47 6.97 8.82
N VAL A 126 -0.33 6.38 8.48
CA VAL A 126 0.69 5.95 9.46
C VAL A 126 2.03 6.64 9.27
N GLY A 127 2.19 7.40 8.19
CA GLY A 127 3.47 8.02 7.86
C GLY A 127 4.58 6.99 7.62
N ASN A 128 5.80 7.37 7.95
CA ASN A 128 6.98 6.52 7.86
C ASN A 128 7.50 6.07 9.24
N ASP A 129 6.68 6.17 10.30
CA ASP A 129 7.04 5.73 11.65
C ASP A 129 6.85 4.20 11.77
N PRO A 130 7.92 3.41 11.94
CA PRO A 130 7.83 1.95 12.05
C PRO A 130 6.84 1.49 13.13
N ARG A 131 6.74 2.21 14.26
CA ARG A 131 5.83 1.83 15.35
C ARG A 131 4.37 1.91 14.92
N LYS A 132 4.00 2.95 14.15
CA LYS A 132 2.64 3.11 13.64
C LYS A 132 2.31 2.11 12.55
N ILE A 133 3.29 1.79 11.69
CA ILE A 133 3.16 0.77 10.66
C ILE A 133 2.90 -0.60 11.30
N LEU A 134 3.74 -1.00 12.28
CA LEU A 134 3.59 -2.25 13.01
C LEU A 134 2.25 -2.33 13.73
N ALA A 135 1.85 -1.29 14.46
CA ALA A 135 0.55 -1.25 15.13
C ALA A 135 -0.63 -1.42 14.14
N GLY A 136 -0.54 -0.80 12.95
CA GLY A 136 -1.51 -0.96 11.89
C GLY A 136 -1.57 -2.39 11.34
N LEU A 137 -0.42 -3.01 11.12
CA LEU A 137 -0.31 -4.40 10.68
C LEU A 137 -0.88 -5.38 11.73
N GLU A 138 -0.61 -5.15 13.01
CA GLU A 138 -1.20 -5.94 14.11
C GLU A 138 -2.73 -5.85 14.12
N ASP A 139 -3.30 -4.66 13.91
CA ASP A 139 -4.74 -4.49 13.85
C ASP A 139 -5.36 -5.29 12.70
N VAL A 140 -4.70 -5.31 11.53
CA VAL A 140 -5.16 -6.16 10.41
C VAL A 140 -5.09 -7.63 10.79
N MET A 141 -3.95 -8.09 11.31
CA MET A 141 -3.75 -9.50 11.65
C MET A 141 -4.72 -10.00 12.73
N ALA A 142 -5.07 -9.13 13.67
CA ALA A 142 -6.04 -9.42 14.72
C ALA A 142 -7.51 -9.24 14.28
N GLY A 143 -7.77 -8.87 13.02
CA GLY A 143 -9.13 -8.64 12.52
C GLY A 143 -9.82 -7.41 13.10
N ARG A 144 -9.05 -6.46 13.67
CA ARG A 144 -9.53 -5.20 14.26
C ARG A 144 -9.62 -4.05 13.25
N TRP A 145 -9.32 -4.32 11.98
CA TRP A 145 -9.43 -3.28 10.95
C TRP A 145 -10.90 -2.88 10.74
N PRO A 146 -11.23 -1.57 10.78
CA PRO A 146 -12.60 -1.14 10.57
C PRO A 146 -13.06 -1.45 9.15
N LYS A 147 -14.35 -1.80 9.01
CA LYS A 147 -14.97 -1.91 7.69
C LYS A 147 -15.20 -0.50 7.13
N GLY A 148 -14.74 -0.26 5.91
CA GLY A 148 -15.02 0.98 5.19
C GLY A 148 -16.53 1.14 4.93
N LYS A 149 -16.99 2.39 4.92
CA LYS A 149 -18.36 2.78 4.59
C LYS A 149 -18.56 2.82 3.07
N ASP A 150 -19.80 2.96 2.64
CA ASP A 150 -20.11 3.24 1.25
C ASP A 150 -19.92 4.73 0.98
N ILE A 151 -19.11 5.03 -0.03
CA ILE A 151 -18.78 6.41 -0.40
C ILE A 151 -19.73 6.84 -1.52
N PRO A 152 -20.46 7.97 -1.35
CA PRO A 152 -21.33 8.48 -2.40
C PRO A 152 -20.61 8.64 -3.74
N LEU A 153 -21.29 8.25 -4.83
CA LEU A 153 -20.82 8.33 -6.22
C LEU A 153 -19.65 7.40 -6.59
N TRP A 154 -19.17 6.54 -5.68
CA TRP A 154 -18.17 5.51 -5.96
C TRP A 154 -18.81 4.23 -6.48
N ASP A 155 -19.70 4.37 -7.46
CA ASP A 155 -20.54 3.30 -8.02
C ASP A 155 -20.12 2.86 -9.43
N GLY A 156 -18.93 3.30 -9.87
CA GLY A 156 -18.40 2.99 -11.20
C GLY A 156 -19.05 3.77 -12.35
N ARG A 157 -19.98 4.70 -12.09
CA ARG A 157 -20.71 5.45 -13.14
C ARG A 157 -20.17 6.85 -13.39
N ALA A 158 -18.91 7.11 -13.06
CA ALA A 158 -18.29 8.43 -13.24
C ALA A 158 -18.31 8.86 -14.73
N ALA A 159 -17.93 7.97 -15.64
CA ALA A 159 -17.89 8.25 -17.07
C ALA A 159 -19.27 8.65 -17.64
N GLU A 160 -20.32 7.91 -17.29
CA GLU A 160 -21.70 8.21 -17.72
C GLU A 160 -22.15 9.62 -17.28
N ARG A 161 -21.85 10.00 -16.04
CA ARG A 161 -22.18 11.33 -15.50
C ARG A 161 -21.40 12.44 -16.21
N ILE A 162 -20.11 12.22 -16.48
CA ILE A 162 -19.26 13.19 -17.19
C ILE A 162 -19.79 13.42 -18.60
N VAL A 163 -20.06 12.35 -19.37
CA VAL A 163 -20.61 12.46 -20.73
C VAL A 163 -21.95 13.20 -20.71
N LYS A 164 -22.83 12.91 -19.75
CA LYS A 164 -24.11 13.61 -19.62
C LYS A 164 -23.96 15.12 -19.41
N ILE A 165 -22.90 15.58 -18.74
CA ILE A 165 -22.63 17.01 -18.53
C ILE A 165 -22.04 17.64 -19.79
N LEU A 166 -21.12 16.95 -20.46
CA LEU A 166 -20.44 17.48 -21.66
C LEU A 166 -21.34 17.58 -22.89
N CYS A 167 -22.43 16.79 -22.94
CA CYS A 167 -23.39 16.80 -24.05
C CYS A 167 -24.66 17.63 -23.77
N GLN A 168 -24.66 18.46 -22.72
CA GLN A 168 -25.68 19.51 -22.50
C GLN A 168 -25.34 20.77 -23.29
#